data_AF-A0A2U3LTW5-F1
#
_entry.id   AF-A0A2U3LTW5-F1
#
_cell.length_a   1.000
_cell.length_b   1.000
_cell.length_c   1.000
_cell.angle_alpha   90.00
_cell.angle_beta   90.00
_cell.angle_gamma   90.00
#
_symmetry.space_group_name_H-M   'P 1'
#
loop_
_entity.id
_entity.type
_entity.pdbx_description
1 polymer ?
#
loop_
_entity_poly.entity_id
_entity_poly.type
_entity_poly.pdbx_seq_one_letter_code
_entity_poly.pdbx_strand_id
1 'polypeptide(L)'
;MAGIRRVVVSTYQAVSGAGREGIEELGAQVKAWSQEEEVTSTVFPYQIAFNVIPRIDVFQEGDYTKEEWKMVKETQKIFHVPDMAITATTVRVPVFRSHSESINVETNRLVSVAEIREALSKAEGVIVDDDPGNDRYPMPWFCADKDEVYVGRLRKDFSIAQGFNLWVVGDQIRKGAATNAVQIAELLL
;
A
#
# COMPACT_ATOMS: atom_id res chain seq x y z
N MET A 1 23.09 10.50 5.24
CA MET A 1 21.65 10.23 5.12
C MET A 1 21.34 8.92 5.87
N ALA A 2 20.08 8.53 6.09
CA ALA A 2 19.77 7.49 7.07
C ALA A 2 19.91 6.06 6.55
N GLY A 3 19.67 5.86 5.25
CA GLY A 3 19.73 4.56 4.56
C GLY A 3 18.66 3.58 5.04
N ILE A 4 17.89 3.01 4.11
CA ILE A 4 16.90 1.98 4.43
C ILE A 4 17.59 0.62 4.50
N ARG A 5 17.37 -0.11 5.60
CA ARG A 5 17.91 -1.44 5.85
C ARG A 5 16.91 -2.53 5.49
N ARG A 6 15.66 -2.37 5.95
CA ARG A 6 14.60 -3.36 5.75
C ARG A 6 13.24 -2.70 5.60
N VAL A 7 12.39 -3.29 4.76
CA VAL A 7 10.99 -2.90 4.58
C VAL A 7 10.09 -4.14 4.73
N VAL A 8 9.02 -4.02 5.50
CA VAL A 8 7.93 -4.99 5.58
C VAL A 8 6.65 -4.28 5.16
N VAL A 9 5.95 -4.85 4.18
CA VAL A 9 4.72 -4.24 3.64
C VAL A 9 3.56 -5.22 3.72
N SER A 10 2.40 -4.74 4.19
CA SER A 10 1.13 -5.43 4.02
C SER A 10 0.20 -4.53 3.22
N THR A 11 -0.23 -5.00 2.05
CA THR A 11 -1.07 -4.21 1.16
C THR A 11 -2.55 -4.54 1.32
N TYR A 12 -3.36 -3.54 1.03
CA TYR A 12 -4.81 -3.56 1.01
C TYR A 12 -5.21 -3.03 -0.37
N GLN A 13 -4.99 -3.85 -1.39
CA GLN A 13 -5.22 -3.44 -2.76
C GLN A 13 -6.71 -3.47 -3.10
N ALA A 14 -7.20 -2.37 -3.68
CA ALA A 14 -8.55 -2.23 -4.18
C ALA A 14 -8.86 -3.17 -5.37
N VAL A 15 -10.15 -3.37 -5.64
CA VAL A 15 -10.66 -4.18 -6.76
C VAL A 15 -10.39 -3.55 -8.13
N SER A 16 -10.17 -2.22 -8.19
CA SER A 16 -9.69 -1.53 -9.40
C SER A 16 -8.39 -2.10 -9.97
N GLY A 17 -7.55 -2.73 -9.13
CA GLY A 17 -6.33 -3.40 -9.58
C GLY A 17 -6.59 -4.63 -10.46
N ALA A 18 -7.81 -5.19 -10.41
CA ALA A 18 -8.28 -6.22 -11.34
C ALA A 18 -9.00 -5.63 -12.57
N GLY A 19 -8.92 -4.31 -12.76
CA GLY A 19 -9.59 -3.60 -13.85
C GLY A 19 -11.06 -3.32 -13.59
N ARG A 20 -11.76 -2.90 -14.65
CA ARG A 20 -13.19 -2.54 -14.61
C ARG A 20 -14.05 -3.70 -14.11
N GLU A 21 -13.73 -4.92 -14.53
CA GLU A 21 -14.48 -6.13 -14.17
C GLU A 21 -14.44 -6.37 -12.65
N GLY A 22 -13.32 -6.10 -11.96
CA GLY A 22 -13.23 -6.22 -10.51
C GLY A 22 -14.12 -5.21 -9.76
N ILE A 23 -14.24 -3.98 -10.30
CA ILE A 23 -15.15 -2.95 -9.76
C ILE A 23 -16.61 -3.38 -9.96
N GLU A 24 -16.94 -3.84 -11.17
CA GLU A 24 -18.29 -4.31 -11.52
C GLU A 24 -18.69 -5.52 -10.67
N GLU A 25 -17.79 -6.49 -10.46
CA GLU A 25 -18.05 -7.67 -9.62
C GLU A 25 -18.30 -7.31 -8.16
N LEU A 26 -17.48 -6.45 -7.54
CA LEU A 26 -17.74 -6.02 -6.15
C LEU A 26 -19.11 -5.34 -6.03
N GLY A 27 -19.46 -4.48 -6.99
CA GLY A 27 -20.77 -3.82 -7.03
C GLY A 27 -21.93 -4.82 -7.18
N ALA A 28 -21.78 -5.80 -8.07
CA ALA A 28 -22.78 -6.86 -8.28
C ALA A 28 -22.96 -7.74 -7.04
N GLN A 29 -21.87 -8.15 -6.39
CA GLN A 29 -21.90 -8.97 -5.18
C GLN A 29 -22.56 -8.24 -4.00
N VAL A 30 -22.25 -6.95 -3.79
CA VAL A 30 -22.89 -6.14 -2.74
C VAL A 30 -24.38 -5.97 -3.02
N LYS A 31 -24.77 -5.73 -4.27
CA LYS A 31 -26.18 -5.63 -4.68
C LYS A 31 -26.94 -6.93 -4.43
N ALA A 32 -26.45 -8.06 -4.93
CA ALA A 32 -27.06 -9.37 -4.72
C ALA A 32 -27.23 -9.68 -3.22
N TRP A 33 -26.17 -9.44 -2.43
CA TRP A 33 -26.23 -9.59 -0.98
C TRP A 33 -27.34 -8.74 -0.33
N SER A 34 -27.46 -7.46 -0.73
CA SER A 34 -28.51 -6.56 -0.21
C SER A 34 -29.93 -6.96 -0.58
N GLN A 35 -30.08 -7.80 -1.60
CA GLN A 35 -31.37 -8.29 -2.11
C GLN A 35 -31.65 -9.73 -1.65
N GLU A 36 -30.79 -10.30 -0.79
CA GLU A 36 -30.84 -11.71 -0.36
C GLU A 36 -30.77 -12.70 -1.54
N GLU A 37 -30.10 -12.30 -2.63
CA GLU A 37 -29.86 -13.13 -3.81
C GLU A 37 -28.54 -13.90 -3.68
N GLU A 38 -28.36 -14.91 -4.53
CA GLU A 38 -27.12 -15.69 -4.59
C GLU A 38 -25.94 -14.82 -5.05
N VAL A 39 -24.87 -14.79 -4.24
CA VAL A 39 -23.64 -14.07 -4.57
C VAL A 39 -22.73 -14.96 -5.40
N THR A 40 -22.39 -14.51 -6.61
CA THR A 40 -21.53 -15.24 -7.54
C THR A 40 -20.17 -14.55 -7.73
N SER A 41 -19.13 -15.34 -8.02
CA SER A 41 -17.77 -14.85 -8.28
C SER A 41 -17.29 -15.36 -9.63
N THR A 42 -16.83 -14.45 -10.48
CA THR A 42 -16.41 -14.70 -11.87
C THR A 42 -15.03 -14.13 -12.16
N VAL A 43 -14.70 -12.96 -11.60
CA VAL A 43 -13.42 -12.27 -11.76
C VAL A 43 -12.44 -12.72 -10.68
N PHE A 44 -12.89 -12.72 -9.42
CA PHE A 44 -12.11 -13.18 -8.29
C PHE A 44 -12.34 -14.69 -8.04
N PRO A 45 -11.33 -15.41 -7.50
CA PRO A 45 -11.47 -16.84 -7.18
C PRO A 45 -12.48 -17.12 -6.06
N TYR A 46 -12.81 -16.10 -5.26
CA TYR A 46 -13.71 -16.16 -4.12
C TYR A 46 -14.50 -14.85 -4.07
N GLN A 47 -15.61 -14.85 -3.32
CA GLN A 47 -16.38 -13.64 -3.03
C GLN A 47 -15.44 -12.55 -2.47
N ILE A 48 -15.50 -11.35 -3.06
CA ILE A 48 -14.74 -10.20 -2.58
C ILE A 48 -15.57 -9.30 -1.68
N ALA A 49 -16.88 -9.19 -1.92
CA ALA A 49 -17.77 -8.42 -1.04
C ALA A 49 -17.68 -8.93 0.40
N PHE A 50 -17.37 -8.02 1.33
CA PHE A 50 -17.20 -8.32 2.77
C PHE A 50 -16.11 -9.36 3.10
N ASN A 51 -15.15 -9.57 2.20
CA ASN A 51 -14.09 -10.56 2.36
C ASN A 51 -12.72 -9.98 1.93
N VAL A 52 -11.64 -10.65 2.33
CA VAL A 52 -10.27 -10.33 1.92
C VAL A 52 -9.63 -11.55 1.25
N ILE A 53 -8.94 -11.34 0.14
CA ILE A 53 -8.30 -12.43 -0.63
C ILE A 53 -6.77 -12.24 -0.53
N PRO A 54 -6.05 -13.06 0.25
CA PRO A 54 -4.61 -12.94 0.46
C PRO A 54 -3.83 -13.58 -0.70
N ARG A 55 -4.20 -13.21 -1.93
CA ARG A 55 -3.55 -13.67 -3.16
C ARG A 55 -3.83 -12.67 -4.29
N ILE A 56 -2.77 -12.09 -4.84
CA ILE A 56 -2.82 -11.27 -6.04
C ILE A 56 -1.86 -11.84 -7.08
N ASP A 57 -2.35 -12.05 -8.31
CA ASP A 57 -1.62 -12.79 -9.35
C ASP A 57 -1.37 -14.26 -8.94
N VAL A 58 -0.45 -14.96 -9.60
CA VAL A 58 -0.14 -16.38 -9.37
C VAL A 58 0.94 -16.59 -8.31
N PHE A 59 0.89 -17.71 -7.59
CA PHE A 59 1.98 -18.15 -6.71
C PHE A 59 3.25 -18.51 -7.51
N GLN A 60 4.41 -18.27 -6.91
CA GLN A 60 5.74 -18.50 -7.43
C GLN A 60 6.61 -19.21 -6.37
N GLU A 61 7.93 -19.13 -6.51
CA GLU A 61 8.88 -19.72 -5.55
C GLU A 61 8.64 -19.21 -4.12
N GLY A 62 8.69 -20.13 -3.16
CA GLY A 62 8.55 -19.85 -1.73
C GLY A 62 7.13 -19.49 -1.30
N ASP A 63 6.11 -19.84 -2.09
CA ASP A 63 4.70 -19.50 -1.88
C ASP A 63 4.40 -17.99 -1.86
N TYR A 64 5.33 -17.19 -2.39
CA TYR A 64 5.10 -15.78 -2.70
C TYR A 64 4.27 -15.66 -3.97
N THR A 65 3.42 -14.64 -4.04
CA THR A 65 2.75 -14.29 -5.29
C THR A 65 3.66 -13.49 -6.22
N LYS A 66 3.32 -13.48 -7.51
CA LYS A 66 4.01 -12.65 -8.50
C LYS A 66 3.91 -11.16 -8.18
N GLU A 67 2.82 -10.70 -7.59
CA GLU A 67 2.68 -9.30 -7.14
C GLU A 67 3.61 -8.99 -5.96
N GLU A 68 3.79 -9.91 -5.01
CA GLU A 68 4.74 -9.75 -3.90
C GLU A 68 6.18 -9.68 -4.41
N TRP A 69 6.57 -10.59 -5.32
CA TRP A 69 7.89 -10.56 -5.94
C TRP A 69 8.13 -9.30 -6.77
N LYS A 70 7.09 -8.79 -7.44
CA LYS A 70 7.16 -7.52 -8.18
C LYS A 70 7.44 -6.36 -7.24
N MET A 71 6.77 -6.28 -6.09
CA MET A 71 7.06 -5.24 -5.10
C MET A 71 8.53 -5.27 -4.65
N VAL A 72 9.08 -6.46 -4.35
CA VAL A 72 10.49 -6.61 -3.96
C VAL A 72 11.43 -6.15 -5.09
N LYS A 73 11.29 -6.73 -6.28
CA LYS A 73 12.24 -6.57 -7.39
C LYS A 73 12.20 -5.16 -7.99
N GLU A 74 11.00 -4.61 -8.19
CA GLU A 74 10.87 -3.25 -8.72
C GLU A 74 11.39 -2.21 -7.72
N THR A 75 11.13 -2.38 -6.42
CA THR A 75 11.66 -1.48 -5.39
C THR A 75 13.20 -1.47 -5.39
N GLN A 76 13.83 -2.65 -5.36
CA GLN A 76 15.29 -2.80 -5.41
C GLN A 76 15.88 -2.16 -6.68
N LYS A 77 15.24 -2.36 -7.82
CA LYS A 77 15.66 -1.80 -9.11
C LYS A 77 15.52 -0.27 -9.14
N ILE A 78 14.37 0.25 -8.72
CA ILE A 78 14.03 1.67 -8.69
C ILE A 78 15.02 2.45 -7.80
N PHE A 79 15.36 1.90 -6.63
CA PHE A 79 16.30 2.54 -5.70
C PHE A 79 17.77 2.24 -5.99
N HIS A 80 18.09 1.39 -6.97
CA HIS A 80 19.46 0.94 -7.25
C HIS A 80 20.12 0.30 -6.01
N VAL A 81 19.34 -0.39 -5.17
CA VAL A 81 19.80 -1.11 -3.97
C VAL A 81 19.35 -2.57 -4.08
N PRO A 82 20.08 -3.43 -4.81
CA PRO A 82 19.67 -4.82 -5.06
C PRO A 82 19.56 -5.65 -3.79
N ASP A 83 20.32 -5.30 -2.75
CA ASP A 83 20.38 -6.05 -1.48
C ASP A 83 19.43 -5.49 -0.40
N MET A 84 18.53 -4.55 -0.74
CA MET A 84 17.55 -4.04 0.20
C MET A 84 16.63 -5.18 0.65
N ALA A 85 16.56 -5.42 1.97
CA ALA A 85 15.74 -6.49 2.53
C ALA A 85 14.26 -6.09 2.50
N ILE A 86 13.46 -6.74 1.64
CA ILE A 86 12.04 -6.42 1.48
C ILE A 86 11.23 -7.71 1.58
N THR A 87 10.12 -7.67 2.31
CA THR A 87 9.09 -8.69 2.26
C THR A 87 7.72 -8.02 2.20
N ALA A 88 6.82 -8.59 1.41
CA ALA A 88 5.50 -8.05 1.16
C ALA A 88 4.44 -9.15 1.30
N THR A 89 3.28 -8.79 1.81
CA THR A 89 2.06 -9.60 1.74
C THR A 89 1.02 -8.81 0.98
N THR A 90 0.48 -9.41 -0.09
CA THR A 90 -0.47 -8.72 -0.97
C THR A 90 -1.90 -9.25 -0.79
N VAL A 91 -2.82 -8.37 -0.42
CA VAL A 91 -4.20 -8.73 -0.13
C VAL A 91 -5.16 -7.87 -0.93
N ARG A 92 -6.09 -8.50 -1.65
CA ARG A 92 -7.22 -7.82 -2.29
C ARG A 92 -8.32 -7.59 -1.27
N VAL A 93 -8.80 -6.36 -1.15
CA VAL A 93 -9.84 -5.94 -0.20
C VAL A 93 -11.06 -5.35 -0.92
N PRO A 94 -12.25 -5.28 -0.29
CA PRO A 94 -13.47 -4.78 -0.92
C PRO A 94 -13.52 -3.25 -0.93
N VAL A 95 -12.50 -2.65 -1.51
CA VAL A 95 -12.36 -1.20 -1.72
C VAL A 95 -12.33 -0.96 -3.22
N PHE A 96 -13.09 0.02 -3.72
CA PHE A 96 -13.27 0.19 -5.16
C PHE A 96 -12.02 0.64 -5.90
N ARG A 97 -11.30 1.67 -5.43
CA ARG A 97 -10.29 2.37 -6.25
C ARG A 97 -8.91 2.49 -5.64
N SER A 98 -8.81 3.01 -4.42
CA SER A 98 -7.52 3.35 -3.82
C SER A 98 -6.90 2.17 -3.07
N HIS A 99 -5.61 1.98 -3.28
CA HIS A 99 -4.81 1.01 -2.53
C HIS A 99 -4.41 1.61 -1.19
N SER A 100 -4.18 0.76 -0.21
CA SER A 100 -3.52 1.16 1.03
C SER A 100 -2.42 0.21 1.40
N GLU A 101 -1.45 0.71 2.16
CA GLU A 101 -0.30 -0.08 2.60
C GLU A 101 0.03 0.28 4.04
N SER A 102 0.17 -0.76 4.87
CA SER A 102 0.85 -0.66 6.15
C SER A 102 2.31 -1.02 5.93
N ILE A 103 3.20 -0.08 6.22
CA ILE A 103 4.64 -0.23 5.95
C ILE A 103 5.40 -0.07 7.26
N ASN A 104 6.32 -0.99 7.50
CA ASN A 104 7.33 -0.92 8.56
C ASN A 104 8.70 -0.79 7.90
N VAL A 105 9.50 0.17 8.37
CA VAL A 105 10.82 0.47 7.80
C VAL A 105 11.84 0.49 8.91
N GLU A 106 12.96 -0.19 8.69
CA GLU A 106 14.17 -0.12 9.51
C GLU A 106 15.25 0.65 8.76
N THR A 107 15.94 1.57 9.43
CA THR A 107 17.01 2.40 8.86
C THR A 107 18.38 2.10 9.49
N ASN A 108 19.48 2.48 8.84
CA ASN A 108 20.84 2.22 9.35
C ASN A 108 21.22 3.10 10.55
N ARG A 109 20.53 4.22 10.73
CA ARG A 109 20.61 5.09 11.92
C ARG A 109 19.22 5.38 12.45
N LEU A 110 19.13 5.83 13.70
CA LEU A 110 17.87 6.33 14.24
C LEU A 110 17.43 7.58 13.48
N VAL A 111 16.15 7.62 13.10
CA VAL A 111 15.48 8.78 12.49
C VAL A 111 14.25 9.09 13.33
N SER A 112 14.06 10.36 13.68
CA SER A 112 12.88 10.79 14.42
C SER A 112 11.64 10.86 13.50
N VAL A 113 10.45 10.70 14.09
CA VAL A 113 9.17 10.88 13.38
C VAL A 113 9.05 12.28 12.78
N ALA A 114 9.64 13.29 13.44
CA ALA A 114 9.67 14.67 12.94
C ALA A 114 10.51 14.81 11.66
N GLU A 115 11.71 14.22 11.62
CA GLU A 115 12.55 14.18 10.41
C GLU A 115 11.83 13.46 9.25
N ILE A 116 11.18 12.33 9.54
CA ILE A 116 10.41 11.57 8.53
C ILE A 116 9.26 12.43 7.97
N ARG A 117 8.50 13.07 8.85
CA ARG A 117 7.39 13.96 8.48
C ARG A 117 7.88 15.09 7.59
N GLU A 118 8.96 15.76 8.00
CA GLU A 118 9.54 16.87 7.25
C GLU A 118 10.02 16.44 5.87
N ALA A 119 10.68 15.29 5.76
CA ALA A 119 11.11 14.74 4.48
C ALA A 119 9.93 14.44 3.56
N LEU A 120 8.89 13.77 4.07
CA LEU A 120 7.69 13.44 3.30
C LEU A 120 6.92 14.68 2.86
N SER A 121 6.83 15.71 3.70
CA SER A 121 6.15 16.97 3.36
C SER A 121 6.87 17.78 2.27
N LYS A 122 8.14 17.47 1.98
CA LYS A 122 8.91 18.09 0.89
C LYS A 122 8.86 17.29 -0.41
N ALA A 123 8.35 16.05 -0.38
CA ALA A 123 8.26 15.20 -1.55
C ALA A 123 7.09 15.64 -2.45
N GLU A 124 7.35 15.81 -3.75
CA GLU A 124 6.33 16.20 -4.72
C GLU A 124 5.24 15.13 -4.84
N GLY A 125 3.98 15.55 -4.86
CA GLY A 125 2.83 14.64 -4.97
C GLY A 125 2.59 13.77 -3.73
N VAL A 126 3.23 14.09 -2.60
CA VAL A 126 2.98 13.46 -1.30
C VAL A 126 2.27 14.44 -0.37
N ILE A 127 1.16 14.00 0.20
CA ILE A 127 0.41 14.76 1.22
C ILE A 127 0.54 14.03 2.54
N VAL A 128 1.12 14.72 3.54
CA VAL A 128 1.15 14.21 4.91
C VAL A 128 -0.16 14.56 5.60
N ASP A 129 -1.03 13.56 5.78
CA ASP A 129 -2.26 13.67 6.54
C ASP A 129 -2.13 12.84 7.82
N ASP A 130 -1.65 13.45 8.91
CA ASP A 130 -1.30 12.68 10.10
C ASP A 130 -1.51 13.49 11.38
N ASP A 131 -2.72 13.38 11.90
CA ASP A 131 -3.13 13.94 13.18
C ASP A 131 -4.05 12.94 13.91
N PRO A 132 -3.47 11.84 14.45
CA PRO A 132 -4.25 10.79 15.10
C PRO A 132 -5.03 11.26 16.32
N GLY A 133 -4.65 12.38 16.94
CA GLY A 133 -5.37 12.96 18.08
C GLY A 133 -6.73 13.56 17.70
N ASN A 134 -6.95 13.83 16.41
CA ASN A 134 -8.19 14.37 15.84
C ASN A 134 -8.77 13.44 14.76
N ASP A 135 -8.49 12.13 14.82
CA ASP A 135 -8.95 11.12 13.87
C ASP A 135 -8.62 11.43 12.39
N ARG A 136 -7.51 12.14 12.14
CA ARG A 136 -7.08 12.50 10.79
C ARG A 136 -5.94 11.60 10.32
N TYR A 137 -6.23 10.81 9.30
CA TYR A 137 -5.29 9.93 8.62
C TYR A 137 -5.84 9.52 7.26
N PRO A 138 -4.97 9.10 6.32
CA PRO A 138 -5.39 8.74 4.98
C PRO A 138 -6.35 7.55 5.02
N MET A 139 -7.41 7.60 4.22
CA MET A 139 -8.33 6.48 4.03
C MET A 139 -8.67 6.38 2.54
N PRO A 140 -8.83 5.16 1.99
CA PRO A 140 -9.18 4.97 0.58
C PRO A 140 -10.33 5.84 0.10
N TRP A 141 -11.35 6.01 0.95
CA TRP A 141 -12.54 6.80 0.64
C TRP A 141 -12.22 8.26 0.31
N PHE A 142 -11.28 8.89 1.03
CA PHE A 142 -10.93 10.30 0.86
C PHE A 142 -9.83 10.55 -0.16
N CYS A 143 -9.16 9.48 -0.61
CA CYS A 143 -8.02 9.54 -1.53
C CYS A 143 -8.36 9.08 -2.95
N ALA A 144 -9.59 8.61 -3.20
CA ALA A 144 -10.03 8.25 -4.54
C ALA A 144 -10.12 9.48 -5.47
N ASP A 145 -9.80 9.28 -6.74
CA ASP A 145 -9.81 10.29 -7.80
C ASP A 145 -8.86 11.48 -7.59
N LYS A 146 -7.82 11.26 -6.79
CA LYS A 146 -6.74 12.21 -6.54
C LYS A 146 -5.43 11.73 -7.13
N ASP A 147 -4.58 12.69 -7.48
CA ASP A 147 -3.28 12.39 -8.08
C ASP A 147 -2.19 12.26 -7.01
N GLU A 148 -2.41 12.73 -5.78
CA GLU A 148 -1.43 12.63 -4.70
C GLU A 148 -1.44 11.28 -3.98
N VAL A 149 -0.30 10.95 -3.37
CA VAL A 149 -0.18 9.85 -2.41
C VAL A 149 -0.25 10.43 -1.01
N TYR A 150 -1.12 9.87 -0.19
CA TYR A 150 -1.38 10.34 1.16
C TYR A 150 -0.66 9.44 2.16
N VAL A 151 0.07 10.05 3.09
CA VAL A 151 0.85 9.35 4.11
C VAL A 151 0.44 9.82 5.49
N GLY A 152 0.26 8.89 6.40
CA GLY A 152 0.03 9.21 7.80
C GLY A 152 0.28 8.03 8.72
N ARG A 153 -0.26 8.12 9.94
CA ARG A 153 0.02 7.19 11.05
C ARG A 153 1.53 7.03 11.32
N LEU A 154 2.29 8.10 11.13
CA LEU A 154 3.74 8.10 11.29
C LEU A 154 4.08 7.92 12.77
N ARG A 155 4.82 6.86 13.09
CA ARG A 155 5.18 6.56 14.49
C ARG A 155 6.44 5.73 14.56
N LYS A 156 7.14 5.85 15.69
CA LYS A 156 8.26 4.97 16.03
C LYS A 156 7.75 3.53 16.14
N ASP A 157 8.54 2.58 15.67
CA ASP A 157 8.39 1.17 16.04
C ASP A 157 9.09 0.93 17.38
N PHE A 158 8.34 0.47 18.37
CA PHE A 158 8.89 0.16 19.69
C PHE A 158 9.51 -1.24 19.78
N SER A 159 9.33 -2.09 18.76
CA SER A 159 9.87 -3.45 18.74
C SER A 159 11.33 -3.51 18.27
N ILE A 160 11.82 -2.51 17.54
CA ILE A 160 13.19 -2.42 17.01
C ILE A 160 13.77 -1.02 17.21
N ALA A 161 15.10 -0.93 17.34
CA ALA A 161 15.75 0.33 17.74
C ALA A 161 15.63 1.45 16.70
N GLN A 162 15.72 1.11 15.42
CA GLN A 162 15.81 2.05 14.29
C GLN A 162 14.61 1.90 13.34
N GLY A 163 13.45 1.56 13.90
CA GLY A 163 12.23 1.30 13.12
C GLY A 163 11.18 2.40 13.22
N PHE A 164 10.40 2.55 12.16
CA PHE A 164 9.19 3.35 12.13
C PHE A 164 8.11 2.70 11.29
N ASN A 165 6.88 3.15 11.49
CA ASN A 165 5.71 2.70 10.75
C ASN A 165 5.05 3.88 10.05
N LEU A 166 4.50 3.62 8.87
CA LEU A 166 3.69 4.54 8.10
C LEU A 166 2.50 3.82 7.44
N TRP A 167 1.44 4.57 7.21
CA TRP A 167 0.26 4.17 6.47
C TRP A 167 0.18 5.01 5.21
N VAL A 168 0.02 4.36 4.06
CA VAL A 168 0.03 5.01 2.75
C VAL A 168 -1.26 4.68 2.02
N VAL A 169 -1.85 5.67 1.33
CA VAL A 169 -3.02 5.51 0.48
C VAL A 169 -2.82 6.26 -0.83
N GLY A 170 -3.15 5.62 -1.96
CA GLY A 170 -3.12 6.26 -3.28
C GLY A 170 -4.18 5.69 -4.22
N ASP A 171 -4.73 6.51 -5.10
CA ASP A 171 -5.63 6.03 -6.17
C ASP A 171 -4.81 5.26 -7.22
N GLN A 172 -5.07 3.97 -7.36
CA GLN A 172 -4.34 3.12 -8.31
C GLN A 172 -4.52 3.62 -9.76
N ILE A 173 -5.74 3.97 -10.16
CA ILE A 173 -6.06 4.27 -11.57
C ILE A 173 -5.33 5.54 -12.02
N ARG A 174 -5.09 6.48 -11.10
CA ARG A 174 -4.36 7.72 -11.39
C ARG A 174 -2.87 7.67 -11.08
N LYS A 175 -2.45 6.87 -10.09
CA LYS A 175 -1.05 6.68 -9.70
C LYS A 175 -0.57 5.26 -10.00
N GLY A 176 -0.11 5.06 -11.24
CA GLY A 176 0.59 3.84 -11.68
C GLY A 176 2.08 3.80 -11.33
N ALA A 177 2.41 3.01 -10.31
CA ALA A 177 3.57 2.13 -10.10
C ALA A 177 5.07 2.58 -10.14
N ALA A 178 5.49 3.81 -10.49
CA ALA A 178 6.96 4.06 -10.54
C ALA A 178 7.46 5.41 -10.00
N THR A 179 6.74 6.51 -10.20
CA THR A 179 7.41 7.83 -10.15
C THR A 179 7.57 8.42 -8.73
N ASN A 180 6.69 8.08 -7.78
CA ASN A 180 6.69 8.73 -6.45
C ASN A 180 7.57 8.03 -5.41
N ALA A 181 7.71 6.70 -5.47
CA ALA A 181 8.53 5.97 -4.50
C ALA A 181 10.00 6.42 -4.60
N VAL A 182 10.52 6.57 -5.83
CA VAL A 182 11.84 7.14 -6.12
C VAL A 182 12.05 8.44 -5.36
N GLN A 183 11.15 9.39 -5.53
CA GLN A 183 11.26 10.74 -4.98
C GLN A 183 11.24 10.76 -3.44
N ILE A 184 10.45 9.86 -2.83
CA ILE A 184 10.38 9.73 -1.37
C ILE A 184 11.68 9.16 -0.80
N ALA A 185 12.27 8.14 -1.43
CA ALA A 185 13.50 7.57 -0.89
C ALA A 185 14.79 8.23 -1.42
N GLU A 186 14.78 9.02 -2.49
CA GLU A 186 15.90 9.96 -2.80
C GLU A 186 16.15 10.95 -1.65
N LEU A 187 15.13 11.27 -0.86
CA LEU A 187 15.24 12.11 0.33
C LEU A 187 15.68 11.34 1.59
N LEU A 188 15.65 10.00 1.57
CA LEU A 188 15.95 9.12 2.73
C LEU A 188 17.20 8.24 2.55
N LEU A 189 17.59 7.95 1.30
CA LEU A 189 18.90 7.43 0.87
C LEU A 189 19.97 8.39 1.31
#